data_AF-A0A7K1VSG1-F1
#
_entry.id   AF-A0A7K1VSG1-F1
#
_cell.length_a   1.000
_cell.length_b   1.000
_cell.length_c   1.000
_cell.angle_alpha   90.00
_cell.angle_beta   90.00
_cell.angle_gamma   90.00
#
_symmetry.space_group_name_H-M   'P 1'
#
loop_
_entity.id
_entity.type
_entity.pdbx_description
1 polymer ?
#
loop_
_entity_poly.entity_id
_entity_poly.type
_entity_poly.pdbx_seq_one_letter_code
_entity_poly.pdbx_strand_id
1 'polypeptide(L)'
;MLKNRMTALLAAATMTVALGAATAPAATAAESSTSYVVTTAAMPQNVIDSAVAGGGMTTMASPVGSTWNDHRGRKVVLRIDAQNKLWTKHNVNRNVPRVATQYPDSSRAEAGTSWEYFTTFQQRNGTTITRTQQVRTVVDFRNVDGNPQGVITSYCVGITRCPDWINQVVG
;
A
#
# COMPACT_ATOMS: atom_id res chain seq x y z
N MET A 1 -73.18 -17.05 -2.80
CA MET A 1 -74.36 -16.36 -3.33
C MET A 1 -74.10 -14.85 -3.32
N LEU A 2 -74.44 -14.18 -4.43
CA LEU A 2 -74.76 -12.75 -4.62
C LEU A 2 -73.77 -11.67 -4.10
N LYS A 3 -73.12 -10.92 -5.01
CA LYS A 3 -73.56 -9.59 -5.51
C LYS A 3 -73.64 -8.53 -4.40
N ASN A 4 -72.79 -7.49 -4.44
CA ASN A 4 -73.21 -6.23 -5.05
C ASN A 4 -72.06 -5.22 -5.24
N ARG A 5 -72.20 -4.45 -6.32
CA ARG A 5 -71.33 -3.38 -6.80
C ARG A 5 -71.51 -2.11 -5.96
N MET A 6 -70.48 -1.26 -5.89
CA MET A 6 -70.72 0.18 -6.01
C MET A 6 -69.47 0.91 -6.50
N THR A 7 -69.69 1.63 -7.59
CA THR A 7 -68.78 2.50 -8.34
C THR A 7 -68.86 3.92 -7.76
N ALA A 8 -67.73 4.56 -7.51
CA ALA A 8 -67.57 6.02 -7.39
C ALA A 8 -66.12 6.34 -7.80
N LEU A 9 -65.81 6.79 -9.01
CA LEU A 9 -65.91 8.13 -9.61
C LEU A 9 -65.18 9.25 -8.84
N LEU A 10 -64.27 9.92 -9.57
CA LEU A 10 -63.61 11.23 -9.35
C LEU A 10 -62.48 11.25 -8.29
N ALA A 11 -61.33 11.90 -8.49
CA ALA A 11 -60.89 12.85 -9.51
C ALA A 11 -59.37 12.71 -9.75
N ALA A 12 -58.95 12.86 -11.01
CA ALA A 12 -57.55 12.98 -11.38
C ALA A 12 -57.04 14.39 -11.03
N ALA A 13 -56.11 14.47 -10.07
CA ALA A 13 -55.28 15.64 -9.87
C ALA A 13 -53.91 15.38 -10.50
N THR A 14 -53.74 15.85 -11.73
CA THR A 14 -52.44 15.94 -12.39
C THR A 14 -51.60 16.99 -11.68
N MET A 15 -50.67 16.55 -10.83
CA MET A 15 -49.59 17.40 -10.32
C MET A 15 -48.48 17.44 -11.37
N THR A 16 -48.45 18.52 -12.14
CA THR A 16 -47.36 18.85 -13.06
C THR A 16 -46.16 19.29 -12.21
N VAL A 17 -45.19 18.40 -11.98
CA VAL A 17 -43.90 18.79 -11.41
C VAL A 17 -43.08 19.40 -12.53
N ALA A 18 -42.96 20.73 -12.53
CA ALA A 18 -42.05 21.43 -13.41
C ALA A 18 -40.61 21.03 -13.05
N LEU A 19 -39.96 20.24 -13.92
CA LEU A 19 -38.51 20.08 -13.90
C LEU A 19 -37.89 21.43 -14.29
N GLY A 20 -37.54 22.24 -13.28
CA GLY A 20 -36.58 23.30 -13.45
C GLY A 20 -35.22 22.67 -13.73
N ALA A 21 -34.80 22.67 -14.99
CA ALA A 21 -33.42 22.42 -15.38
C ALA A 21 -32.56 23.56 -14.83
N ALA A 22 -32.03 23.39 -13.62
CA ALA A 22 -30.97 24.23 -13.11
C ALA A 22 -29.70 23.89 -13.91
N THR A 23 -29.41 24.69 -14.92
CA THR A 23 -28.07 24.75 -15.52
C THR A 23 -27.09 25.12 -14.40
N ALA A 24 -26.39 24.11 -13.88
CA ALA A 24 -25.28 24.33 -12.97
C ALA A 24 -24.22 25.15 -13.72
N PRO A 25 -23.80 26.31 -13.21
CA PRO A 25 -22.61 26.96 -13.73
C PRO A 25 -21.43 26.03 -13.49
N ALA A 26 -20.69 25.71 -14.56
CA ALA A 26 -19.40 25.05 -14.45
C ALA A 26 -18.46 26.00 -13.69
N ALA A 27 -18.33 25.79 -12.39
CA ALA A 27 -17.36 26.48 -11.57
C ALA A 27 -15.97 25.89 -11.86
N THR A 28 -15.31 26.42 -12.88
CA THR A 28 -13.85 26.40 -12.97
C THR A 28 -13.30 27.33 -11.89
N ALA A 29 -13.08 26.79 -10.70
CA ALA A 29 -12.19 27.36 -9.72
C ALA A 29 -10.98 26.42 -9.63
N ALA A 30 -9.87 26.83 -10.25
CA ALA A 30 -8.58 26.28 -9.88
C ALA A 30 -8.35 26.68 -8.41
N GLU A 31 -8.49 25.72 -7.50
CA GLU A 31 -8.00 25.90 -6.14
C GLU A 31 -6.50 26.19 -6.24
N SER A 32 -6.12 27.42 -5.93
CA SER A 32 -4.74 27.72 -5.56
C SER A 32 -4.44 26.87 -4.34
N SER A 33 -3.77 25.74 -4.55
CA SER A 33 -3.33 24.85 -3.50
C SER A 33 -2.31 25.59 -2.65
N THR A 34 -2.78 26.27 -1.60
CA THR A 34 -1.91 26.85 -0.58
C THR A 34 -1.19 25.68 0.09
N SER A 35 0.08 25.49 -0.25
CA SER A 35 0.91 24.46 0.36
C SER A 35 1.21 24.89 1.80
N TYR A 36 0.73 24.11 2.78
CA TYR A 36 1.05 24.33 4.19
C TYR A 36 2.21 23.40 4.57
N VAL A 37 3.31 23.97 5.11
CA VAL A 37 4.40 23.20 5.70
C VAL A 37 4.14 23.12 7.21
N VAL A 38 3.80 21.92 7.70
CA VAL A 38 3.63 21.67 9.14
C VAL A 38 4.99 21.38 9.74
N THR A 39 5.43 22.21 10.69
CA THR A 39 6.73 22.11 11.36
C THR A 39 6.56 21.87 12.87
N THR A 40 7.61 21.39 13.53
CA THR A 40 7.66 21.34 15.00
C THR A 40 8.52 22.49 15.51
N ALA A 41 8.28 22.94 16.76
CA ALA A 41 9.03 24.05 17.37
C ALA A 41 10.55 23.78 17.50
N ALA A 42 10.98 22.52 17.38
CA ALA A 42 12.38 22.12 17.45
C ALA A 42 13.06 22.01 16.07
N MET A 43 12.33 22.22 14.98
CA MET A 43 12.88 22.10 13.62
C MET A 43 13.78 23.29 13.30
N PRO A 44 15.04 23.09 12.87
CA PRO A 44 15.93 24.17 12.48
C PRO A 44 15.38 24.99 11.32
N GLN A 45 15.52 26.32 11.38
CA GLN A 45 14.92 27.24 10.39
C GLN A 45 15.38 26.94 8.96
N ASN A 46 16.63 26.52 8.75
CA ASN A 46 17.15 26.15 7.44
C ASN A 46 16.43 24.95 6.80
N VAL A 47 15.86 24.05 7.60
CA VAL A 47 15.05 22.91 7.11
C VAL A 47 13.67 23.38 6.68
N ILE A 48 13.09 24.32 7.42
CA ILE A 48 11.81 24.97 7.10
C ILE A 48 11.94 25.77 5.82
N ASP A 49 12.98 26.60 5.71
CA ASP A 49 13.23 27.45 4.55
C ASP A 49 13.46 26.62 3.28
N SER A 50 14.14 25.46 3.39
CA SER A 50 14.32 24.52 2.28
C SER A 50 12.98 23.92 1.82
N ALA A 51 12.10 23.54 2.76
CA ALA A 51 10.78 23.00 2.45
C ALA A 51 9.83 24.07 1.87
N VAL A 52 9.93 25.33 2.32
CA VAL A 52 9.11 26.46 1.86
C VAL A 52 9.58 27.01 0.52
N ALA A 53 10.88 27.07 0.27
CA ALA A 53 11.45 27.61 -0.97
C ALA A 53 11.23 26.71 -2.20
N GLY A 54 10.48 25.61 -2.07
CA GLY A 54 10.37 24.61 -3.13
C GLY A 54 11.73 23.99 -3.46
N GLY A 55 12.70 24.10 -2.56
CA GLY A 55 13.91 23.28 -2.52
C GLY A 55 13.46 21.87 -2.24
N GLY A 56 12.82 21.25 -3.24
CA GLY A 56 12.49 19.85 -3.21
C GLY A 56 13.77 19.17 -2.80
N MET A 57 13.75 18.46 -1.66
CA MET A 57 14.59 17.29 -1.57
C MET A 57 14.39 16.60 -2.90
N THR A 58 15.41 16.57 -3.75
CA THR A 58 15.43 15.60 -4.82
C THR A 58 15.37 14.29 -4.06
N THR A 59 14.16 13.75 -3.91
CA THR A 59 13.86 12.54 -3.18
C THR A 59 14.33 11.38 -4.06
N MET A 60 15.61 11.41 -4.41
CA MET A 60 16.31 10.32 -5.04
C MET A 60 16.05 9.11 -4.15
N ALA A 61 15.46 8.08 -4.73
CA ALA A 61 15.21 6.89 -3.95
C ALA A 61 16.56 6.30 -3.53
N SER A 62 16.62 5.80 -2.30
CA SER A 62 17.82 5.13 -1.76
C SER A 62 18.42 4.15 -2.78
N PRO A 63 19.76 4.03 -2.87
CA PRO A 63 20.40 3.17 -3.86
C PRO A 63 19.87 1.73 -3.81
N VAL A 64 19.83 1.09 -4.98
CA VAL A 64 19.44 -0.32 -5.10
C VAL A 64 20.57 -1.19 -4.56
N GLY A 65 20.27 -1.98 -3.52
CA GLY A 65 21.20 -2.94 -2.94
C GLY A 65 21.09 -4.34 -3.56
N SER A 66 19.88 -4.75 -3.95
CA SER A 66 19.69 -6.02 -4.66
C SER A 66 18.42 -6.02 -5.53
N THR A 67 18.38 -6.95 -6.49
CA THR A 67 17.25 -7.13 -7.40
C THR A 67 16.99 -8.61 -7.67
N TRP A 68 15.73 -8.96 -7.94
CA TRP A 68 15.31 -10.31 -8.33
C TRP A 68 13.92 -10.23 -9.01
N ASN A 69 13.40 -11.37 -9.50
CA ASN A 69 12.03 -11.45 -9.99
C ASN A 69 11.13 -12.16 -8.97
N ASP A 70 9.90 -11.67 -8.80
CA ASP A 70 8.88 -12.36 -7.99
C ASP A 70 8.31 -13.59 -8.70
N HIS A 71 7.41 -14.33 -8.03
CA HIS A 71 6.73 -15.51 -8.59
C HIS A 71 5.90 -15.24 -9.86
N ARG A 72 5.68 -13.97 -10.24
CA ARG A 72 4.95 -13.54 -11.44
C ARG A 72 5.88 -12.92 -12.49
N GLY A 73 7.20 -13.04 -12.31
CA GLY A 73 8.19 -12.48 -13.23
C GLY A 73 8.38 -10.97 -13.15
N ARG A 74 7.82 -10.29 -12.14
CA ARG A 74 7.98 -8.84 -11.96
C ARG A 74 9.31 -8.54 -11.27
N LYS A 75 10.03 -7.52 -11.76
CA LYS A 75 11.26 -7.04 -11.13
C LYS A 75 10.95 -6.48 -9.74
N VAL A 76 11.60 -7.04 -8.73
CA VAL A 76 11.62 -6.55 -7.35
C VAL A 76 12.99 -5.94 -7.09
N VAL A 77 12.97 -4.84 -6.36
CA VAL A 77 14.15 -4.09 -5.94
C VAL A 77 14.17 -4.06 -4.42
N LEU A 78 15.34 -4.23 -3.80
CA LEU A 78 15.56 -3.90 -2.41
C LEU A 78 16.59 -2.78 -2.33
N ARG A 79 16.16 -1.65 -1.78
CA ARG A 79 17.01 -0.48 -1.56
C ARG A 79 17.70 -0.55 -0.20
N ILE A 80 18.84 0.12 -0.07
CA ILE A 80 19.68 0.08 1.14
C ILE A 80 18.88 0.52 2.38
N ASP A 81 18.10 1.59 2.28
CA ASP A 81 17.32 2.10 3.43
C ASP A 81 16.22 1.13 3.85
N ALA A 82 15.56 0.50 2.86
CA ALA A 82 14.59 -0.54 3.14
C ALA A 82 15.25 -1.73 3.83
N GLN A 83 16.40 -2.21 3.35
CA GLN A 83 17.17 -3.28 3.97
C GLN A 83 17.55 -2.95 5.42
N ASN A 84 18.03 -1.74 5.67
CA ASN A 84 18.35 -1.27 7.03
C ASN A 84 17.12 -1.27 7.94
N LYS A 85 15.97 -0.83 7.43
CA LYS A 85 14.69 -0.88 8.15
C LYS A 85 14.28 -2.32 8.47
N LEU A 86 14.41 -3.26 7.52
CA LEU A 86 14.08 -4.68 7.74
C LEU A 86 14.92 -5.26 8.88
N TRP A 87 16.23 -4.99 8.88
CA TRP A 87 17.13 -5.49 9.92
C TRP A 87 16.86 -4.83 11.28
N THR A 88 16.89 -3.50 11.33
CA THR A 88 16.83 -2.75 12.58
C THR A 88 15.47 -2.80 13.25
N LYS A 89 14.36 -2.83 12.48
CA LYS A 89 13.00 -2.85 13.05
C LYS A 89 12.41 -4.26 13.17
N HIS A 90 12.64 -5.10 12.17
CA HIS A 90 11.92 -6.38 12.04
C HIS A 90 12.79 -7.61 12.27
N ASN A 91 14.11 -7.45 12.43
CA ASN A 91 15.07 -8.55 12.51
C ASN A 91 15.03 -9.46 11.29
N VAL A 92 14.95 -8.87 10.09
CA VAL A 92 14.81 -9.59 8.82
C VAL A 92 15.96 -9.23 7.89
N ASN A 93 16.69 -10.22 7.40
CA ASN A 93 17.74 -10.03 6.39
C ASN A 93 17.16 -9.98 4.95
N ARG A 94 18.02 -9.70 3.96
CA ARG A 94 17.61 -9.55 2.55
C ARG A 94 17.02 -10.82 1.91
N ASN A 95 17.34 -12.01 2.42
CA ASN A 95 16.92 -13.26 1.79
C ASN A 95 15.44 -13.54 2.05
N VAL A 96 14.93 -13.14 3.21
CA VAL A 96 13.52 -13.34 3.59
C VAL A 96 12.54 -12.68 2.60
N PRO A 97 12.59 -11.36 2.28
CA PRO A 97 11.68 -10.78 1.31
C PRO A 97 11.89 -11.33 -0.11
N ARG A 98 13.11 -11.76 -0.45
CA ARG A 98 13.39 -12.43 -1.73
C ARG A 98 12.63 -13.75 -1.84
N VAL A 99 12.82 -14.63 -0.88
CA VAL A 99 12.11 -15.92 -0.82
C VAL A 99 10.61 -15.72 -0.71
N ALA A 100 10.15 -14.77 0.11
CA ALA A 100 8.72 -14.51 0.29
C ALA A 100 8.03 -14.07 -1.01
N THR A 101 8.70 -13.27 -1.84
CA THR A 101 8.15 -12.81 -3.11
C THR A 101 8.27 -13.84 -4.24
N GLN A 102 9.27 -14.74 -4.17
CA GLN A 102 9.48 -15.84 -5.13
C GLN A 102 8.60 -17.06 -4.86
N TYR A 103 8.27 -17.33 -3.59
CA TYR A 103 7.51 -18.51 -3.17
C TYR A 103 6.43 -18.15 -2.13
N PRO A 104 5.46 -17.29 -2.47
CA PRO A 104 4.39 -16.94 -1.54
C PRO A 104 3.35 -18.07 -1.39
N ASP A 105 2.74 -18.16 -0.22
CA ASP A 105 1.50 -18.93 -0.03
C ASP A 105 0.35 -18.24 -0.77
N SER A 106 0.34 -16.90 -0.72
CA SER A 106 -0.62 -16.05 -1.40
C SER A 106 -0.05 -14.67 -1.68
N SER A 107 -0.60 -14.00 -2.70
CA SER A 107 -0.29 -12.60 -2.96
C SER A 107 -1.52 -11.83 -3.44
N ARG A 108 -1.59 -10.54 -3.14
CA ARG A 108 -2.72 -9.67 -3.53
C ARG A 108 -2.29 -8.22 -3.67
N ALA A 109 -3.06 -7.45 -4.44
CA ALA A 109 -2.97 -6.00 -4.41
C ALA A 109 -3.42 -5.48 -3.03
N GLU A 110 -2.71 -4.50 -2.47
CA GLU A 110 -3.14 -3.78 -1.25
C GLU A 110 -3.83 -2.46 -1.64
N ALA A 111 -3.10 -1.60 -2.36
CA ALA A 111 -3.58 -0.34 -2.91
C ALA A 111 -2.61 0.18 -3.99
N GLY A 112 -3.14 0.76 -5.06
CA GLY A 112 -2.33 1.30 -6.16
C GLY A 112 -1.39 0.26 -6.77
N THR A 113 -0.09 0.56 -6.76
CA THR A 113 0.99 -0.31 -7.27
C THR A 113 1.57 -1.25 -6.19
N SER A 114 1.05 -1.21 -4.98
CA SER A 114 1.54 -2.04 -3.87
C SER A 114 0.95 -3.44 -3.91
N TRP A 115 1.82 -4.42 -3.63
CA TRP A 115 1.49 -5.84 -3.60
C TRP A 115 1.97 -6.48 -2.31
N GLU A 116 1.09 -7.24 -1.68
CA GLU A 116 1.38 -8.05 -0.51
C GLU A 116 1.71 -9.48 -0.90
N TYR A 117 2.66 -10.06 -0.18
CA TYR A 117 3.03 -11.47 -0.25
C TYR A 117 2.99 -12.02 1.17
N PHE A 118 2.23 -13.09 1.37
CA PHE A 118 2.23 -13.85 2.62
C PHE A 118 2.92 -15.18 2.38
N THR A 119 3.90 -15.49 3.22
CA THR A 119 4.70 -16.71 3.12
C THR A 119 4.89 -17.33 4.49
N THR A 120 4.62 -18.62 4.61
CA THR A 120 4.85 -19.39 5.83
C THR A 120 6.24 -19.99 5.81
N PHE A 121 7.14 -19.43 6.61
CA PHE A 121 8.47 -19.98 6.82
C PHE A 121 8.39 -21.13 7.82
N GLN A 122 9.18 -22.18 7.56
CA GLN A 122 9.22 -23.38 8.39
C GLN A 122 10.66 -23.66 8.79
N GLN A 123 10.92 -23.74 10.10
CA GLN A 123 12.16 -24.34 10.60
C GLN A 123 11.99 -25.86 10.56
N ARG A 124 12.94 -26.56 9.94
CA ARG A 124 12.89 -28.02 9.79
C ARG A 124 14.09 -28.68 10.45
N ASN A 125 13.85 -29.85 11.02
CA ASN A 125 14.87 -30.83 11.40
C ASN A 125 14.59 -32.11 10.59
N GLY A 126 15.27 -32.27 9.47
CA GLY A 126 14.93 -33.27 8.46
C GLY A 126 13.53 -33.02 7.87
N THR A 127 12.66 -34.01 7.94
CA THR A 127 11.26 -33.91 7.45
C THR A 127 10.33 -33.24 8.46
N THR A 128 10.72 -33.16 9.74
CA THR A 128 9.90 -32.61 10.81
C THR A 128 9.93 -31.09 10.80
N ILE A 129 8.76 -30.46 10.79
CA ILE A 129 8.60 -29.02 11.01
C ILE A 129 8.65 -28.77 12.52
N THR A 130 9.61 -27.98 12.97
CA THR A 130 9.80 -27.67 14.39
C THR A 130 9.22 -26.31 14.77
N ARG A 131 9.20 -25.36 13.82
CA ARG A 131 8.60 -24.03 14.00
C ARG A 131 7.99 -23.54 12.70
N THR A 132 6.97 -22.71 12.82
CA THR A 132 6.33 -22.02 11.71
C THR A 132 6.20 -20.55 12.05
N GLN A 133 6.32 -19.69 11.04
CA GLN A 133 6.06 -18.26 11.20
C GLN A 133 5.67 -17.68 9.84
N GLN A 134 4.54 -16.99 9.81
CA GLN A 134 4.11 -16.27 8.62
C GLN A 134 4.83 -14.93 8.54
N VAL A 135 5.31 -14.58 7.35
CA VAL A 135 5.93 -13.31 7.01
C VAL A 135 5.04 -12.60 5.98
N ARG A 136 4.79 -11.31 6.20
CA ARG A 136 4.19 -10.41 5.22
C ARG A 136 5.29 -9.55 4.62
N THR A 137 5.42 -9.59 3.29
CA THR A 137 6.31 -8.71 2.53
C THR A 137 5.45 -7.79 1.65
N VAL A 138 5.73 -6.49 1.66
CA VAL A 138 5.05 -5.50 0.83
C VAL A 138 6.03 -4.91 -0.17
N VAL A 139 5.67 -4.95 -1.44
CA VAL A 139 6.45 -4.40 -2.55
C VAL A 139 5.62 -3.36 -3.26
N ASP A 140 6.20 -2.18 -3.51
CA ASP A 140 5.59 -1.15 -4.33
C ASP A 140 6.24 -1.15 -5.72
N PHE A 141 5.42 -1.38 -6.74
CA PHE A 141 5.85 -1.44 -8.14
C PHE A 141 5.82 -0.10 -8.87
N ARG A 142 5.51 1.02 -8.19
CA ARG A 142 5.63 2.34 -8.82
C ARG A 142 7.07 2.57 -9.29
N ASN A 143 7.21 3.22 -10.43
CA ASN A 143 8.52 3.58 -10.97
C ASN A 143 9.09 4.78 -10.21
N VAL A 144 10.31 4.64 -9.68
CA VAL A 144 11.11 5.68 -9.05
C VAL A 144 12.55 5.56 -9.56
N ASP A 145 12.98 6.58 -10.30
CA ASP A 145 14.31 6.66 -10.92
C ASP A 145 14.61 5.46 -11.85
N GLY A 146 13.64 5.10 -12.70
CA GLY A 146 13.78 4.04 -13.70
C GLY A 146 13.70 2.61 -13.14
N ASN A 147 13.42 2.47 -11.84
CA ASN A 147 13.29 1.19 -11.15
C ASN A 147 12.02 1.15 -10.30
N PRO A 148 11.46 -0.03 -10.00
CA PRO A 148 10.45 -0.15 -8.95
C PRO A 148 10.93 0.50 -7.64
N GLN A 149 10.02 1.12 -6.89
CA GLN A 149 10.27 1.53 -5.51
C GLN A 149 10.79 0.33 -4.71
N GLY A 150 10.19 -0.84 -4.92
CA GLY A 150 10.68 -2.11 -4.41
C GLY A 150 10.09 -2.48 -3.06
N VAL A 151 10.83 -3.28 -2.30
CA VAL A 151 10.40 -3.74 -0.96
C VAL A 151 10.26 -2.54 -0.02
N ILE A 152 9.06 -2.35 0.53
CA ILE A 152 8.74 -1.30 1.51
C ILE A 152 8.92 -1.80 2.95
N THR A 153 8.53 -3.06 3.18
CA THR A 153 8.65 -3.73 4.47
C THR A 153 8.55 -5.25 4.33
N SER A 154 9.06 -5.96 5.32
CA SER A 154 8.95 -7.41 5.47
C SER A 154 9.06 -7.74 6.94
N TYR A 155 8.06 -8.41 7.50
CA TYR A 155 7.98 -8.66 8.94
C TYR A 155 7.15 -9.89 9.26
N CYS A 156 7.38 -10.46 10.44
CA CYS A 156 6.64 -11.61 10.94
C CYS A 156 5.27 -11.18 11.48
N VAL A 157 4.21 -11.83 11.01
CA VAL A 157 2.84 -11.52 11.42
C VAL A 157 2.67 -11.81 12.91
N GLY A 158 2.03 -10.89 13.63
CA GLY A 158 1.70 -11.03 15.05
C GLY A 158 2.83 -10.68 16.03
N ILE A 159 4.02 -10.33 15.55
CA ILE A 159 5.19 -10.02 16.41
C ILE A 159 6.00 -8.84 15.86
N THR A 160 6.66 -8.10 16.75
CA THR A 160 7.42 -6.89 16.36
C THR A 160 8.74 -7.23 15.66
N ARG A 161 9.48 -8.19 16.19
CA ARG A 161 10.76 -8.68 15.65
C ARG A 161 10.64 -10.17 15.34
N CYS A 162 11.08 -10.55 14.14
CA CYS A 162 11.17 -11.95 13.75
C CYS A 162 12.19 -12.71 14.63
N PRO A 163 11.94 -13.99 14.95
CA PRO A 163 12.93 -14.85 15.57
C PRO A 163 14.16 -15.04 14.65
N ASP A 164 15.35 -15.20 15.22
CA ASP A 164 16.60 -15.28 14.45
C ASP A 164 16.63 -16.43 13.44
N TRP A 165 15.92 -17.53 13.71
CA TRP A 165 15.87 -18.68 12.81
C TRP A 165 15.28 -18.32 11.43
N ILE A 166 14.46 -17.27 11.33
CA ILE A 166 13.92 -16.79 10.05
C ILE A 166 15.03 -16.32 9.10
N ASN A 167 16.11 -15.76 9.66
CA ASN A 167 17.24 -15.26 8.88
C ASN A 167 18.12 -16.38 8.33
N GLN A 168 17.87 -17.63 8.72
CA GLN A 168 18.57 -18.82 8.21
C GLN A 168 17.89 -19.39 6.95
N VAL A 169 16.92 -18.67 6.35
CA VAL A 169 16.30 -19.06 5.09
C VAL A 169 17.34 -19.24 3.98
N VAL A 170 17.19 -20.33 3.23
CA VAL A 170 17.95 -20.62 2.01
C VAL A 170 17.18 -20.10 0.80
N GLY A 171 17.83 -19.29 -0.05
CA GLY A 171 17.24 -18.74 -1.27
C GLY A 171 18.15 -17.81 -2.05
#